data_AF-A0A6A6BVA8-F1
#
_entry.id   AF-A0A6A6BVA8-F1
#
_cell.length_a   1.000
_cell.length_b   1.000
_cell.length_c   1.000
_cell.angle_alpha   90.00
_cell.angle_beta   90.00
_cell.angle_gamma   90.00
#
_symmetry.space_group_name_H-M   'P 1'
#
loop_
_entity.id
_entity.type
_entity.pdbx_description
1 polymer ?
#
loop_
_entity_poly.entity_id
_entity_poly.type
_entity_poly.pdbx_seq_one_letter_code
_entity_poly.pdbx_strand_id
1 'polypeptide(L)'
;WIREHPLQATCYAVGGGMMLFPLAAATPVLGAVGFGAAGPVAGSLASAAQSIWAPVASGGLFATLQSAAMGGYGAAIVAGTVQAAS
;
A
#
# COMPACT_ATOMS: atom_id res chain seq x y z
N TRP A 1 24.13 -10.30 19.30
CA TRP A 1 22.68 -10.38 19.06
C TRP A 1 22.27 -10.28 17.58
N ILE A 2 22.35 -9.12 16.90
CA ILE A 2 21.92 -9.01 15.47
C ILE A 2 22.65 -10.00 14.55
N ARG A 3 23.94 -10.24 14.79
CA ARG A 3 24.74 -11.24 14.04
C ARG A 3 24.36 -12.70 14.31
N GLU A 4 23.71 -12.96 15.45
CA GLU A 4 23.29 -14.30 15.89
C GLU A 4 21.83 -14.59 15.50
N HIS A 5 21.00 -13.54 15.38
CA HIS A 5 19.60 -13.64 14.97
C HIS A 5 19.26 -12.64 13.84
N PRO A 6 19.90 -12.76 12.67
CA PRO A 6 19.73 -11.81 11.57
C PRO A 6 18.29 -11.76 11.05
N LEU A 7 17.57 -12.89 11.05
CA LEU A 7 16.16 -12.95 10.67
C LEU A 7 15.27 -12.20 11.67
N GLN A 8 15.46 -12.42 12.98
CA GLN A 8 14.67 -11.72 14.00
C GLN A 8 14.93 -10.21 13.97
N ALA A 9 16.18 -9.78 13.82
CA ALA A 9 16.53 -8.38 13.68
C ALA A 9 15.86 -7.74 12.44
N THR A 10 15.81 -8.47 11.33
CA THR A 10 15.12 -8.00 10.11
C THR A 10 13.62 -7.90 10.33
N CYS A 11 12.98 -8.89 10.95
CA CYS A 11 11.55 -8.85 11.26
C CYS A 11 11.19 -7.65 12.15
N TYR A 12 12.00 -7.37 13.19
CA TYR A 12 11.78 -6.20 14.05
C TYR A 12 12.04 -4.89 13.32
N ALA A 13 13.04 -4.82 12.45
CA ALA A 13 13.30 -3.62 11.65
C ALA A 13 12.16 -3.35 10.66
N VAL A 14 11.60 -4.39 10.03
CA VAL A 14 10.45 -4.28 9.12
C VAL A 14 9.20 -3.88 9.89
N GLY A 15 8.88 -4.57 10.99
CA GLY A 15 7.71 -4.24 11.83
C GLY A 15 7.80 -2.83 12.43
N GLY A 16 8.97 -2.46 12.98
CA GLY A 16 9.21 -1.11 13.50
C GLY A 16 9.16 -0.05 12.39
N GLY A 17 9.67 -0.37 11.20
CA GLY A 17 9.59 0.50 10.02
C GLY A 17 8.16 0.72 9.53
N MET A 18 7.33 -0.33 9.54
CA MET A 18 5.91 -0.26 9.22
C MET A 18 5.14 0.63 10.19
N MET A 19 5.48 0.59 11.48
CA MET A 19 4.84 1.42 12.50
C MET A 19 5.23 2.89 12.41
N LEU A 20 6.50 3.19 12.09
CA LEU A 20 7.02 4.56 12.01
C LEU A 20 6.71 5.24 10.66
N PHE A 21 6.73 4.47 9.57
CA PHE A 21 6.55 4.97 8.21
C PHE A 21 5.55 4.11 7.43
N PRO A 22 4.27 4.10 7.85
CA PRO A 22 3.27 3.19 7.31
C PRO A 22 3.01 3.42 5.82
N LEU A 23 3.15 4.65 5.32
CA LEU A 23 3.04 4.93 3.88
C LEU A 23 4.24 4.44 3.08
N ALA A 24 5.45 4.51 3.62
CA ALA A 24 6.64 3.98 2.94
C ALA A 24 6.60 2.45 2.83
N ALA A 25 5.94 1.78 3.77
CA ALA A 25 5.68 0.34 3.71
C ALA A 25 4.54 -0.01 2.73
N ALA A 26 3.52 0.86 2.62
CA ALA A 26 2.38 0.62 1.75
C ALA A 26 2.69 0.89 0.26
N THR A 27 3.50 1.89 -0.06
CA THR A 27 3.84 2.26 -1.44
C THR A 27 4.35 1.11 -2.32
N PRO A 28 5.26 0.21 -1.89
CA PRO A 28 5.67 -0.92 -2.71
C PRO A 28 4.54 -1.93 -2.93
N VAL A 29 3.64 -2.11 -1.94
CA VAL A 29 2.48 -3.01 -2.06
C VAL A 29 1.46 -2.44 -3.05
N LEU A 30 1.15 -1.15 -2.94
CA LEU A 30 0.27 -0.47 -3.90
C LEU A 30 0.86 -0.46 -5.32
N GLY A 31 2.17 -0.24 -5.45
CA GLY A 31 2.89 -0.32 -6.72
C GLY A 31 2.85 -1.73 -7.33
N ALA A 32 3.01 -2.78 -6.51
CA ALA A 32 2.93 -4.18 -6.97
C ALA A 32 1.54 -4.58 -7.48
N VAL A 33 0.48 -4.02 -6.88
CA VAL A 33 -0.91 -4.18 -7.38
C VAL A 33 -1.15 -3.36 -8.67
N GLY A 34 -0.32 -2.35 -8.91
CA GLY A 34 -0.37 -1.49 -10.09
C GLY A 34 -1.03 -0.14 -9.86
N PHE A 35 -1.14 0.33 -8.61
CA PHE A 35 -1.54 1.71 -8.34
C PHE A 35 -0.32 2.62 -8.45
N GLY A 36 -0.22 3.35 -9.56
CA GLY A 36 0.83 4.33 -9.80
C GLY A 36 0.45 5.73 -9.33
N ALA A 37 1.46 6.61 -9.23
CA ALA A 37 1.31 8.00 -8.81
C ALA A 37 0.46 8.86 -9.77
N ALA A 38 0.36 8.48 -11.05
CA ALA A 38 -0.47 9.15 -12.05
C ALA A 38 -1.80 8.41 -12.34
N GLY A 39 -1.98 7.21 -11.79
CA GLY A 39 -3.10 6.33 -12.12
C GLY A 39 -2.71 4.85 -12.11
N PRO A 40 -3.67 3.96 -12.43
CA PRO A 40 -3.43 2.53 -12.55
C PRO A 40 -2.43 2.23 -13.68
N VAL A 41 -1.42 1.41 -13.41
CA VAL A 41 -0.44 0.95 -14.38
C VAL A 41 -1.13 0.02 -15.38
N ALA A 42 -0.97 0.31 -16.67
CA ALA A 42 -1.57 -0.48 -17.75
C ALA A 42 -1.12 -1.96 -17.69
N GLY A 43 -2.06 -2.89 -17.83
CA GLY A 43 -1.79 -4.33 -17.75
C GLY A 43 -1.61 -4.87 -16.33
N SER A 44 -1.80 -4.05 -15.30
CA SER A 44 -1.71 -4.48 -13.90
C SER A 44 -3.07 -4.89 -13.31
N LEU A 45 -3.06 -5.51 -12.13
CA LEU A 45 -4.27 -5.89 -11.40
C LEU A 45 -5.19 -4.69 -11.14
N ALA A 46 -4.62 -3.51 -10.88
CA ALA A 46 -5.40 -2.27 -10.76
C ALA A 46 -6.13 -1.90 -12.06
N SER A 47 -5.49 -2.06 -13.23
CA SER A 47 -6.16 -1.82 -14.53
C SER A 47 -7.22 -2.87 -14.86
N ALA A 48 -6.98 -4.14 -14.48
CA ALA A 48 -7.96 -5.21 -14.61
C ALA A 48 -9.17 -4.95 -13.70
N ALA A 49 -8.94 -4.56 -12.44
CA ALA A 49 -9.99 -4.15 -11.52
C ALA A 49 -10.78 -2.96 -12.08
N GLN A 50 -10.14 -1.94 -12.65
CA GLN A 50 -10.84 -0.84 -13.31
C GLN A 50 -11.72 -1.33 -14.47
N SER A 51 -11.24 -2.30 -15.26
CA SER A 51 -11.98 -2.84 -16.41
C SER A 51 -13.21 -3.69 -16.01
N ILE A 52 -13.12 -4.40 -14.88
CA ILE A 52 -14.20 -5.27 -14.37
C ILE A 52 -15.20 -4.49 -13.51
N TRP A 53 -14.73 -3.46 -12.81
CA TRP A 53 -15.51 -2.68 -11.83
C TRP A 53 -16.00 -1.34 -12.40
N ALA A 54 -16.31 -1.27 -13.70
CA ALA A 54 -16.97 -0.10 -14.25
C ALA A 54 -18.48 -0.14 -13.92
N PRO A 55 -19.06 0.87 -13.22
CA PRO A 55 -18.44 2.15 -12.82
C PRO A 55 -17.76 2.06 -11.44
N VAL A 56 -16.51 2.53 -11.37
CA VAL A 56 -15.77 2.63 -10.11
C VAL A 56 -16.47 3.67 -9.25
N ALA A 57 -17.19 3.22 -8.22
CA ALA A 57 -17.91 4.11 -7.32
C ALA A 57 -16.95 5.17 -6.75
N SER A 58 -17.30 6.44 -6.90
CA SER A 58 -16.59 7.56 -6.28
C SER A 58 -16.57 7.36 -4.76
N GLY A 59 -15.38 7.18 -4.17
CA GLY A 59 -15.22 6.86 -2.75
C GLY A 59 -15.19 5.36 -2.40
N GLY A 60 -15.23 4.47 -3.38
CA GLY A 60 -15.06 3.02 -3.18
C GLY A 60 -13.60 2.62 -2.89
N LEU A 61 -13.37 1.33 -2.67
CA LEU A 61 -12.05 0.77 -2.32
C LEU A 61 -10.95 1.18 -3.31
N PHE A 62 -11.27 1.22 -4.61
CA PHE A 62 -10.33 1.62 -5.66
C PHE A 62 -9.96 3.10 -5.59
N ALA A 63 -10.93 3.98 -5.33
CA ALA A 63 -10.68 5.41 -5.17
C ALA A 63 -9.82 5.68 -3.93
N THR A 64 -10.05 4.94 -2.83
CA THR A 64 -9.22 5.01 -1.63
C THR A 64 -7.79 4.54 -1.90
N LEU A 65 -7.61 3.41 -2.57
CA LEU A 65 -6.28 2.87 -2.91
C LEU A 65 -5.54 3.77 -3.91
N GLN A 66 -6.21 4.26 -4.96
CA GLN A 66 -5.61 5.19 -5.91
C GLN A 66 -5.26 6.52 -5.24
N SER A 67 -6.13 7.05 -4.36
CA SER A 67 -5.84 8.24 -3.58
C SER A 67 -4.65 8.01 -2.64
N ALA A 68 -4.53 6.84 -2.01
CA ALA A 68 -3.37 6.49 -1.19
C ALA A 68 -2.07 6.43 -2.00
N ALA A 69 -2.10 5.84 -3.20
CA ALA A 69 -0.95 5.79 -4.11
C ALA A 69 -0.53 7.18 -4.60
N MET A 70 -1.47 8.11 -4.71
CA MET A 70 -1.22 9.51 -5.05
C MET A 70 -0.84 10.38 -3.84
N GLY A 71 -0.79 9.83 -2.63
CA GLY A 71 -0.54 10.59 -1.39
C GLY A 71 -1.72 11.47 -0.94
N GLY A 72 -2.92 11.25 -1.46
CA GLY A 72 -4.15 11.93 -1.07
C GLY A 72 -4.85 11.32 0.16
N TYR A 73 -6.15 11.62 0.35
CA TYR A 73 -6.94 11.21 1.54
C TYR A 73 -6.86 9.71 1.89
N GLY A 74 -6.77 8.83 0.88
CA GLY A 74 -6.64 7.38 1.12
C GLY A 74 -5.36 6.97 1.86
N ALA A 75 -4.35 7.83 1.88
CA ALA A 75 -3.07 7.59 2.55
C ALA A 75 -3.26 7.36 4.06
N ALA A 76 -4.16 8.13 4.70
CA ALA A 76 -4.45 7.96 6.12
C ALA A 76 -5.14 6.61 6.43
N ILE A 77 -6.04 6.17 5.54
CA ILE A 77 -6.74 4.89 5.68
C ILE A 77 -5.74 3.74 5.53
N VAL A 78 -4.91 3.78 4.49
CA VAL A 78 -3.86 2.77 4.27
C VAL A 78 -2.86 2.75 5.42
N ALA A 79 -2.45 3.93 5.91
CA ALA A 79 -1.54 4.02 7.04
C ALA A 79 -2.13 3.40 8.33
N GLY A 80 -3.44 3.60 8.57
CA GLY A 80 -4.15 2.97 9.68
C GLY A 80 -4.21 1.45 9.54
N THR A 81 -4.46 0.93 8.32
CA THR A 81 -4.48 -0.53 8.09
C THR A 81 -3.11 -1.17 8.27
N VAL A 82 -2.03 -0.50 7.85
CA VAL A 82 -0.66 -0.99 8.04
C VAL A 82 -0.34 -1.03 9.53
N GLN A 83 -0.65 0.01 10.28
CA GLN A 83 -0.47 0.03 11.74
C GLN A 83 -1.30 -1.04 12.45
N ALA A 84 -2.53 -1.32 12.00
CA ALA A 84 -3.35 -2.39 12.57
C ALA A 84 -2.82 -3.81 12.27
N ALA A 85 -2.01 -3.96 11.22
CA ALA A 85 -1.39 -5.22 10.82
C ALA A 85 0.06 -5.38 11.33
N SER A 86 0.65 -4.33 11.92
CA SER A 86 1.99 -4.30 12.52
C SER A 86 1.99 -4.96 13.89
#